data_AF-A0A7Y2GQN6-F1
#
_entry.id   AF-A0A7Y2GQN6-F1
#
_cell.length_a   1.000
_cell.length_b   1.000
_cell.length_c   1.000
_cell.angle_alpha   90.00
_cell.angle_beta   90.00
_cell.angle_gamma   90.00
#
_symmetry.space_group_name_H-M   'P 1'
#
loop_
_entity.id
_entity.type
_entity.pdbx_description
1 polymer ?
#
loop_
_entity_poly.entity_id
_entity_poly.type
_entity_poly.pdbx_seq_one_letter_code
_entity_poly.pdbx_strand_id
1 'polypeptide(L)'
;FDPQQGFTYRGFMPEPPSPEVAPNCATAGVLGVLPGIVGTIQATEALKLLLGIGNPLVGRLLVVDAKAMEFTELALMPSSSPLHGR
;
A
#
# COMPACT_ATOMS: atom_id res chain seq x y z
N PHE A 1 6.34 1.37 -0.34
CA PHE A 1 6.95 1.61 -1.67
C PHE A 1 8.09 2.60 -1.50
N ASP A 2 9.16 2.41 -2.23
CA ASP A 2 10.30 3.33 -2.31
C ASP A 2 10.94 3.19 -3.71
N PRO A 3 10.82 4.20 -4.59
CA PRO A 3 11.39 4.14 -5.94
C PRO A 3 12.92 4.09 -5.95
N GLN A 4 13.59 4.58 -4.90
CA GLN A 4 15.05 4.55 -4.76
C GLN A 4 15.53 3.13 -4.41
N GLN A 5 14.70 2.34 -3.73
CA GLN A 5 15.01 0.95 -3.32
C GLN A 5 14.44 -0.13 -4.26
N GLY A 6 13.82 0.25 -5.39
CA GLY A 6 13.33 -0.73 -6.38
C GLY A 6 11.88 -1.20 -6.20
N PHE A 7 11.15 -0.65 -5.22
CA PHE A 7 9.78 -1.03 -4.90
C PHE A 7 8.79 0.08 -5.31
N THR A 8 8.37 0.10 -6.57
CA THR A 8 7.38 1.09 -7.05
C THR A 8 5.97 0.51 -7.06
N TYR A 9 4.96 1.37 -6.85
CA TYR A 9 3.55 0.96 -6.99
C TYR A 9 3.28 0.41 -8.40
N ARG A 10 3.82 1.05 -9.44
CA ARG A 10 3.67 0.61 -10.84
C ARG A 10 4.47 -0.63 -11.19
N GLY A 11 5.45 -1.00 -10.37
CA GLY A 11 6.11 -2.29 -10.48
C GLY A 11 5.22 -3.45 -10.03
N PHE A 12 4.41 -3.20 -9.01
CA PHE A 12 3.45 -4.16 -8.46
C PHE A 12 2.12 -4.18 -9.21
N MET A 13 1.62 -3.00 -9.61
CA MET A 13 0.38 -2.80 -10.36
C MET A 13 0.67 -1.98 -11.63
N PRO A 14 1.12 -2.63 -12.73
CA PRO A 14 1.55 -1.94 -13.94
C PRO A 14 0.44 -1.09 -14.56
N GLU A 15 -0.69 -1.72 -14.82
CA GLU A 15 -1.86 -1.09 -15.41
C GLU A 15 -2.99 -0.99 -14.39
N PRO A 16 -3.77 0.10 -14.42
CA PRO A 16 -4.98 0.17 -13.62
C PRO A 16 -5.95 -0.94 -14.05
N PRO A 17 -6.67 -1.58 -13.11
CA PRO A 17 -7.71 -2.54 -13.46
C PRO A 17 -8.81 -1.85 -14.27
N SER A 18 -9.51 -2.60 -15.12
CA SER A 18 -10.64 -2.05 -15.85
C SER A 18 -11.74 -1.58 -14.88
N PRO A 19 -12.51 -0.52 -15.22
CA PRO A 19 -13.58 -0.03 -14.35
C PRO A 19 -14.65 -1.08 -14.00
N GLU A 20 -14.81 -2.09 -14.85
CA GLU A 20 -15.74 -3.20 -14.66
C GLU A 20 -15.31 -4.15 -13.53
N VAL A 21 -13.99 -4.29 -13.30
CA VAL A 21 -13.41 -5.24 -12.32
C VAL A 21 -13.06 -4.53 -10.99
N ALA A 22 -13.00 -3.20 -11.01
CA ALA A 22 -12.73 -2.37 -9.83
C ALA A 22 -13.75 -1.21 -9.73
N PRO A 23 -14.99 -1.47 -9.26
CA PRO A 23 -15.95 -0.41 -9.02
C PRO A 23 -15.42 0.59 -7.99
N ASN A 24 -15.72 1.86 -8.18
CA ASN A 24 -15.30 2.90 -7.24
C ASN A 24 -16.04 2.80 -5.89
N CYS A 25 -15.55 3.52 -4.87
CA CYS A 25 -16.12 3.51 -3.52
C CYS A 25 -17.59 3.94 -3.46
N ALA A 26 -18.07 4.76 -4.41
CA ALA A 26 -19.46 5.19 -4.47
C ALA A 26 -20.40 4.05 -4.92
N THR A 27 -19.88 3.08 -5.68
CA THR A 27 -20.64 1.92 -6.17
C THR A 27 -20.49 0.70 -5.26
N ALA A 28 -19.27 0.42 -4.76
CA ALA A 28 -19.00 -0.77 -3.94
C ALA A 28 -19.30 -0.57 -2.44
N GLY A 29 -19.30 0.68 -1.97
CA GLY A 29 -19.33 1.01 -0.55
C GLY A 29 -18.00 0.71 0.17
N VAL A 30 -17.80 1.34 1.32
CA VAL A 30 -16.66 1.08 2.21
C VAL A 30 -17.11 1.21 3.66
N LEU A 31 -16.61 0.35 4.54
CA LEU A 31 -16.82 0.50 5.97
C LEU A 31 -16.14 1.80 6.42
N GLY A 32 -16.93 2.80 6.86
CA GLY A 32 -16.43 4.17 7.08
C GLY A 32 -15.26 4.30 8.06
N VAL A 33 -15.10 3.35 8.98
CA VAL A 33 -13.95 3.31 9.91
C VAL A 33 -12.66 2.81 9.27
N LEU A 34 -12.74 2.03 8.18
CA LEU A 34 -11.59 1.39 7.55
C LEU A 34 -10.59 2.41 6.98
N PRO A 35 -11.00 3.47 6.24
CA PRO A 35 -10.08 4.53 5.84
C PRO A 35 -9.40 5.23 7.02
N GLY A 36 -10.09 5.35 8.17
CA GLY A 36 -9.51 5.89 9.41
C GLY A 36 -8.38 5.02 9.93
N ILE A 37 -8.60 3.70 10.04
CA ILE A 37 -7.58 2.73 10.46
C ILE A 37 -6.38 2.76 9.51
N VAL A 38 -6.63 2.64 8.20
CA VAL A 38 -5.57 2.64 7.17
C VAL A 38 -4.79 3.96 7.17
N GLY A 39 -5.48 5.10 7.31
CA GLY A 39 -4.85 6.41 7.39
C GLY A 39 -3.95 6.56 8.62
N THR A 40 -4.36 6.07 9.79
CA THR A 40 -3.51 6.07 11.00
C THR A 40 -2.28 5.18 10.83
N ILE A 41 -2.42 4.02 10.18
CA ILE A 41 -1.27 3.16 9.86
C ILE A 41 -0.30 3.90 8.92
N GLN A 42 -0.81 4.51 7.85
CA GLN A 42 0.00 5.30 6.91
C GLN A 42 0.72 6.46 7.60
N ALA A 43 0.04 7.20 8.49
CA ALA A 43 0.65 8.27 9.26
C ALA A 43 1.77 7.76 10.18
N THR A 44 1.58 6.59 10.79
CA THR A 44 2.60 5.95 11.63
C THR A 44 3.83 5.57 10.80
N GLU A 45 3.66 5.01 9.60
CA GLU A 45 4.78 4.72 8.69
C GLU A 45 5.52 5.98 8.23
N ALA A 46 4.78 7.06 7.94
CA ALA A 46 5.38 8.34 7.59
C ALA A 46 6.25 8.90 8.73
N LEU A 47 5.77 8.82 9.98
CA LEU A 47 6.55 9.22 11.15
C LEU A 47 7.80 8.38 11.34
N LYS A 48 7.72 7.05 11.16
CA LYS A 48 8.91 6.18 11.22
C LYS A 48 9.97 6.58 10.21
N LEU A 49 9.57 6.90 8.99
CA LEU A 49 10.47 7.37 7.93
C LEU A 49 11.09 8.73 8.28
N LEU A 50 10.29 9.71 8.71
CA LEU A 50 10.77 11.06 9.03
C LEU A 50 11.72 11.09 10.23
N LEU A 51 11.45 10.27 11.24
CA LEU A 51 12.24 10.22 12.47
C LEU A 51 13.41 9.25 12.38
N GLY A 52 13.48 8.42 11.33
CA GLY A 52 14.51 7.38 11.19
C GLY A 52 14.42 6.30 12.28
N ILE A 53 13.20 5.93 12.70
CA ILE A 53 12.98 4.97 13.80
C ILE A 53 12.25 3.70 13.33
N GLY A 54 12.47 2.61 14.05
CA GLY A 54 11.79 1.34 13.83
C GLY A 54 12.14 0.69 12.49
N ASN A 55 11.25 -0.19 12.01
CA ASN A 55 11.38 -0.85 10.71
C ASN A 55 10.15 -0.50 9.83
N PRO A 56 10.27 0.47 8.92
CA PRO A 56 9.17 0.84 8.01
C PRO A 56 8.70 -0.32 7.12
N LEU A 57 7.47 -0.25 6.63
CA LEU A 57 6.89 -1.21 5.68
C LEU A 57 7.43 -1.05 4.25
N VAL A 58 8.62 -0.50 4.07
CA VAL A 58 9.26 -0.42 2.74
C VAL A 58 9.48 -1.85 2.23
N GLY A 59 9.16 -2.09 0.94
CA GLY A 59 9.20 -3.41 0.33
C GLY A 59 8.13 -4.41 0.81
N ARG A 60 7.16 -3.98 1.63
CA ARG A 60 6.09 -4.84 2.14
C ARG A 60 4.72 -4.24 1.84
N LEU A 61 3.74 -5.11 1.57
CA LEU A 61 2.33 -4.76 1.46
C LEU A 61 1.59 -5.29 2.69
N LEU A 62 0.98 -4.39 3.46
CA LEU A 62 0.09 -4.75 4.55
C LEU A 62 -1.34 -4.85 4.03
N VAL A 63 -1.94 -6.03 4.16
CA VAL A 63 -3.35 -6.30 3.88
C VAL A 63 -4.12 -6.26 5.19
N VAL A 64 -5.19 -5.47 5.23
CA VAL A 64 -6.08 -5.32 6.39
C VAL A 64 -7.43 -5.91 6.03
N ASP A 65 -7.76 -7.07 6.60
CA ASP A 65 -9.11 -7.61 6.55
C ASP A 65 -9.87 -7.13 7.79
N ALA A 66 -10.74 -6.13 7.61
CA ALA A 66 -11.52 -5.56 8.71
C ALA A 66 -12.66 -6.45 9.19
N LYS A 67 -13.08 -7.44 8.40
CA LYS A 67 -14.17 -8.35 8.77
C LYS A 67 -13.65 -9.46 9.69
N ALA A 68 -12.50 -10.03 9.34
CA ALA A 68 -11.81 -11.04 10.15
C ALA A 68 -10.90 -10.41 11.23
N MET A 69 -10.60 -9.12 11.12
CA MET A 69 -9.60 -8.41 11.91
C MET A 69 -8.20 -9.04 11.82
N GLU A 70 -7.81 -9.34 10.58
CA GLU A 70 -6.51 -9.96 10.26
C GLU A 70 -5.59 -8.97 9.54
N PHE A 71 -4.31 -9.08 9.87
CA PHE A 71 -3.23 -8.30 9.26
C PHE A 71 -2.24 -9.25 8.61
N THR A 72 -2.10 -9.16 7.29
CA THR A 72 -1.17 -10.00 6.54
C THR A 72 -0.11 -9.13 5.88
N GLU A 73 1.16 -9.40 6.17
CA GLU A 73 2.28 -8.77 5.48
C GLU A 73 2.74 -9.65 4.31
N LEU A 74 2.82 -9.06 3.12
CA LEU A 74 3.35 -9.70 1.92
C LEU A 74 4.65 -9.01 1.51
N ALA A 75 5.70 -9.80 1.30
CA ALA A 75 6.95 -9.29 0.75
C ALA A 75 6.76 -8.94 -0.73
N LEU A 76 7.12 -7.72 -1.11
CA LEU A 76 7.15 -7.30 -2.50
C LEU A 76 8.50 -7.65 -3.11
N MET A 77 8.50 -8.05 -4.37
CA MET A 77 9.74 -8.22 -5.14
C MET A 77 10.12 -6.89 -5.78
N PRO A 78 11.42 -6.56 -5.87
CA PRO A 78 11.88 -5.45 -6.69
C PRO A 78 11.41 -5.65 -8.13
N SER A 79 10.93 -4.60 -8.78
CA SER A 79 10.51 -4.67 -10.18
C SER A 79 11.42 -3.81 -11.06
N SER A 80 11.61 -4.21 -12.31
CA SER A 80 12.33 -3.47 -13.34
C SER A 80 11.52 -2.32 -13.98
N SER A 81 10.53 -1.76 -13.26
CA SER A 81 9.69 -0.67 -13.76
C SER A 81 10.55 0.52 -14.25
N PRO A 82 10.21 1.15 -15.40
CA PRO A 82 10.97 2.29 -15.96
C PRO A 82 10.92 3.57 -15.10
N LEU A 83 10.11 3.57 -14.04
CA LEU A 83 10.08 4.61 -12.99
C LEU A 83 11.13 4.38 -11.89
N HIS A 84 11.89 3.30 -11.92
CA HIS A 84 12.94 3.05 -10.94
C HIS A 84 14.10 4.06 -11.12
N GLY A 85 14.51 4.71 -10.03
CA GLY A 85 15.59 5.70 -10.05
C GLY A 85 15.24 7.06 -10.68
N ARG A 86 13.95 7.33 -10.96
CA ARG A 86 13.42 8.64 -11.38
C ARG A 86 12.67 9.33 -10.26
#